data_AF-A0A955F3L3-F1
#
_entry.id   AF-A0A955F3L3-F1
#
_cell.length_a   1.000
_cell.length_b   1.000
_cell.length_c   1.000
_cell.angle_alpha   90.00
_cell.angle_beta   90.00
_cell.angle_gamma   90.00
#
_symmetry.space_group_name_H-M   'P 1'
#
loop_
_entity.id
_entity.type
_entity.pdbx_description
1 polymer ?
#
loop_
_entity_poly.entity_id
_entity_poly.type
_entity_poly.pdbx_seq_one_letter_code
_entity_poly.pdbx_strand_id
1 'polypeptide(L)'
;MNGADQLLDLVRGDVDTNRYQDLNWSGSFRDYLNKVYESPLIARNAWQRLYDMVVSHGYDEYTEHKEQKIRYRFFSDQHGDGTDAIFGLDAALMRLVDVLKSGSHGYGAERRVILLHGPVGSAKSTIVRLLKRGLEAYSR
;
A
#
# COMPACT_ATOMS: atom_id res chain seq x y z
N MET A 1 39.28 -9.61 20.41
CA MET A 1 38.32 -9.35 19.31
C MET A 1 38.65 -7.98 18.73
N ASN A 2 38.79 -7.90 17.40
CA ASN A 2 39.11 -6.65 16.71
C ASN A 2 37.87 -5.71 16.80
N GLY A 3 38.07 -4.39 16.89
CA GLY A 3 36.96 -3.42 16.89
C GLY A 3 36.10 -3.51 15.63
N ALA A 4 36.68 -3.95 14.51
CA ALA A 4 35.95 -4.26 13.28
C ALA A 4 34.98 -5.44 13.44
N ASP A 5 35.36 -6.48 14.19
CA ASP A 5 34.49 -7.64 14.44
C ASP A 5 33.28 -7.25 15.31
N GLN A 6 33.49 -6.37 16.31
CA GLN A 6 32.41 -5.84 17.14
C GLN A 6 31.41 -5.01 16.35
N LEU A 7 31.88 -4.19 15.40
CA LEU A 7 31.00 -3.43 14.50
C LEU A 7 30.22 -4.34 13.55
N LEU A 8 30.87 -5.38 13.02
CA LEU A 8 30.22 -6.36 12.14
C LEU A 8 29.16 -7.18 12.89
N ASP A 9 29.41 -7.56 14.15
CA ASP A 9 28.44 -8.28 14.97
C ASP A 9 27.23 -7.40 15.34
N LEU A 10 27.45 -6.10 15.57
CA LEU A 10 26.37 -5.13 15.82
C LEU A 10 25.48 -4.95 14.57
N VAL A 11 26.09 -4.85 13.39
CA VAL A 11 25.37 -4.78 12.11
C VAL A 11 24.63 -6.09 11.81
N ARG A 12 25.20 -7.25 12.14
CA ARG A 12 24.55 -8.56 11.94
C ARG A 12 23.39 -8.79 12.90
N GLY A 13 23.49 -8.29 14.14
CA GLY A 13 22.42 -8.37 15.14
C GLY A 13 21.17 -7.58 14.74
N ASP A 14 21.34 -6.46 14.05
CA ASP A 14 20.25 -5.61 13.57
C ASP A 14 19.56 -6.15 12.30
N VAL A 15 20.20 -7.06 11.57
CA VAL A 15 19.62 -7.69 10.37
C VAL A 15 18.97 -9.02 10.76
N ASP A 16 17.64 -9.01 10.90
CA ASP A 16 16.85 -10.21 11.10
C ASP A 16 16.87 -11.11 9.85
N THR A 17 17.91 -11.93 9.77
CA THR A 17 18.16 -12.86 8.67
C THR A 17 17.08 -13.92 8.51
N ASN A 18 16.40 -14.30 9.60
CA ASN A 18 15.29 -15.25 9.55
C ASN A 18 14.08 -14.62 8.87
N ARG A 19 13.71 -13.39 9.26
CA ARG A 19 12.65 -12.64 8.58
C ARG A 19 12.96 -12.38 7.11
N TYR A 20 14.23 -12.20 6.76
CA TYR A 20 14.66 -12.09 5.36
C TYR A 20 14.47 -13.40 4.59
N GLN A 21 14.77 -14.55 5.19
CA GLN A 21 14.54 -15.85 4.56
C GLN A 21 13.05 -16.15 4.38
N ASP A 22 12.21 -15.82 5.36
CA ASP A 22 10.75 -16.00 5.28
C ASP A 22 10.10 -15.15 4.18
N LEU A 23 10.67 -13.98 3.87
CA LEU A 23 10.20 -13.09 2.81
C LEU A 23 10.63 -13.53 1.40
N ASN A 24 11.54 -14.49 1.29
CA ASN A 24 12.10 -14.90 0.00
C ASN A 24 11.63 -16.31 -0.36
N TRP A 25 10.99 -16.42 -1.53
CA TRP A 25 10.65 -17.71 -2.12
C TRP A 25 11.73 -18.16 -3.10
N SER A 26 12.08 -19.46 -3.07
CA SER A 26 12.93 -20.10 -4.08
C SER A 26 12.26 -21.37 -4.63
N GLY A 27 12.49 -21.66 -5.90
CA GLY A 27 11.92 -22.81 -6.59
C GLY A 27 12.08 -22.70 -8.11
N SER A 28 11.60 -23.71 -8.83
CA SER A 28 11.60 -23.68 -10.29
C SER A 28 10.47 -22.81 -10.85
N PHE A 29 10.55 -22.41 -12.12
CA PHE A 29 9.46 -21.70 -12.77
C PHE A 29 8.14 -22.50 -12.76
N ARG A 30 8.20 -23.84 -12.84
CA ARG A 30 7.02 -24.70 -12.71
C ARG A 30 6.38 -24.59 -11.33
N ASP A 31 7.19 -24.57 -10.27
CA ASP A 31 6.68 -24.42 -8.90
C ASP A 31 6.00 -23.06 -8.71
N TYR A 32 6.56 -22.01 -9.30
CA TYR A 32 5.92 -20.69 -9.33
C TYR A 32 4.58 -20.71 -10.06
N LEU A 33 4.51 -21.33 -11.25
CA LEU A 33 3.26 -21.43 -12.01
C LEU A 33 2.18 -22.21 -11.24
N ASN A 34 2.56 -23.28 -10.53
CA ASN A 34 1.64 -23.99 -9.64
C ASN A 34 1.09 -23.07 -8.56
N LYS A 35 1.95 -22.26 -7.92
CA LYS A 35 1.50 -21.25 -6.94
C LYS A 35 0.54 -20.23 -7.53
N VAL A 36 0.80 -19.73 -8.75
CA VAL A 36 -0.11 -18.80 -9.43
C VAL A 36 -1.43 -19.46 -9.79
N TYR A 37 -1.42 -20.75 -10.15
CA TYR A 37 -2.63 -21.52 -10.41
C TYR A 37 -3.48 -21.69 -9.14
N GLU A 38 -2.85 -21.99 -8.01
CA GLU A 38 -3.50 -22.09 -6.69
C GLU A 38 -4.00 -20.74 -6.19
N SER A 39 -3.20 -19.69 -6.37
CA SER A 39 -3.51 -18.32 -5.94
C SER A 39 -3.11 -17.31 -7.01
N PRO A 40 -4.04 -16.94 -7.91
CA PRO A 40 -3.78 -15.95 -8.95
C PRO A 40 -3.36 -14.58 -8.41
N LEU A 41 -3.69 -14.28 -7.15
CA LEU A 41 -3.34 -13.04 -6.46
C LEU A 41 -1.83 -12.80 -6.35
N ILE A 42 -1.01 -13.84 -6.48
CA ILE A 42 0.46 -13.76 -6.45
C ILE A 42 0.98 -12.94 -7.64
N ALA A 43 0.36 -13.08 -8.81
CA ALA A 43 0.78 -12.44 -10.05
C ALA A 43 0.28 -10.98 -10.20
N ARG A 44 -0.36 -10.42 -9.17
CA ARG A 44 -0.85 -9.04 -9.20
C ARG A 44 0.27 -8.02 -9.31
N ASN A 45 0.06 -7.02 -10.17
CA ASN A 45 0.95 -5.88 -10.30
C ASN A 45 0.83 -4.91 -9.10
N ALA A 46 1.73 -3.95 -9.01
CA ALA A 46 1.77 -2.99 -7.89
C ALA A 46 0.48 -2.14 -7.77
N TRP A 47 -0.13 -1.78 -8.89
CA TRP A 47 -1.37 -0.99 -8.92
C TRP A 47 -2.57 -1.77 -8.43
N GLN A 48 -2.70 -3.04 -8.85
CA GLN A 48 -3.69 -3.97 -8.33
C GLN A 48 -3.54 -4.15 -6.83
N ARG A 49 -2.31 -4.39 -6.33
CA ARG A 49 -2.05 -4.52 -4.90
C ARG A 49 -2.49 -3.29 -4.11
N LEU A 50 -2.15 -2.08 -4.57
CA LEU A 50 -2.55 -0.83 -3.91
C LEU A 50 -4.06 -0.59 -3.96
N TYR A 51 -4.68 -0.80 -5.12
CA TYR A 51 -6.12 -0.61 -5.27
C TYR A 51 -6.91 -1.60 -4.40
N ASP A 52 -6.59 -2.89 -4.51
CA ASP A 52 -7.25 -3.94 -3.74
C ASP A 52 -7.07 -3.72 -2.23
N MET A 53 -5.89 -3.27 -1.80
CA MET A 53 -5.62 -2.91 -0.40
C MET A 53 -6.54 -1.79 0.11
N VAL A 54 -6.71 -0.72 -0.66
CA VAL A 54 -7.59 0.39 -0.24
C VAL A 54 -9.04 -0.08 -0.15
N VAL A 55 -9.49 -0.85 -1.15
CA VAL A 55 -10.89 -1.32 -1.24
C VAL A 55 -11.20 -2.42 -0.22
N SER A 56 -10.22 -3.24 0.19
CA SER A 56 -10.43 -4.32 1.16
C SER A 56 -10.90 -3.84 2.54
N HIS A 57 -10.65 -2.56 2.87
CA HIS A 57 -11.13 -1.93 4.11
C HIS A 57 -12.60 -1.49 4.03
N GLY A 58 -13.22 -1.58 2.85
CA GLY A 58 -14.56 -1.10 2.59
C GLY A 58 -14.65 0.42 2.45
N TYR A 59 -15.85 0.89 2.15
CA TYR A 59 -16.15 2.30 1.98
C TYR A 59 -17.60 2.58 2.39
N ASP A 60 -17.88 3.84 2.67
CA ASP A 60 -19.20 4.35 2.98
C ASP A 60 -19.65 5.34 1.89
N GLU A 61 -20.86 5.16 1.38
CA GLU A 61 -21.47 6.07 0.40
C GLU A 61 -22.36 7.08 1.13
N TYR A 62 -22.25 8.35 0.76
CA TYR A 62 -23.09 9.41 1.32
C TYR A 62 -23.30 10.52 0.30
N THR A 63 -24.39 11.27 0.46
CA THR A 63 -24.68 12.43 -0.39
C THR A 63 -24.36 13.71 0.36
N GLU A 64 -23.55 14.59 -0.24
CA GLU A 64 -23.20 15.90 0.29
C GLU A 64 -23.38 16.94 -0.82
N HIS A 65 -24.12 18.01 -0.56
CA HIS A 65 -24.41 19.05 -1.57
C HIS A 65 -25.00 18.52 -2.90
N LYS A 66 -25.81 17.45 -2.83
CA LYS A 66 -26.38 16.72 -4.00
C LYS A 66 -25.36 15.94 -4.83
N GLU A 67 -24.12 15.81 -4.36
CA GLU A 67 -23.10 14.96 -4.97
C GLU A 67 -22.95 13.65 -4.17
N GLN A 68 -22.92 12.52 -4.87
CA GLN A 68 -22.59 11.23 -4.26
C GLN A 68 -21.07 11.18 -3.99
N LYS A 69 -20.69 10.91 -2.76
CA LYS A 69 -19.30 10.79 -2.33
C LYS A 69 -19.05 9.43 -1.68
N ILE A 70 -17.84 8.95 -1.87
CA ILE A 70 -17.35 7.69 -1.31
C ILE A 70 -16.27 8.03 -0.29
N ARG A 71 -16.48 7.61 0.95
CA ARG A 71 -15.47 7.63 2.00
C ARG A 71 -14.82 6.26 2.09
N TYR A 72 -13.57 6.15 1.64
CA TYR A 72 -12.79 4.93 1.80
C TYR A 72 -12.28 4.80 3.24
N ARG A 73 -12.73 3.76 3.95
CA ARG A 73 -12.41 3.55 5.37
C ARG A 73 -10.93 3.36 5.64
N PHE A 74 -10.17 2.93 4.63
CA PHE A 74 -8.71 2.87 4.66
C PHE A 74 -8.07 4.18 5.15
N PHE A 75 -8.56 5.34 4.70
CA PHE A 75 -7.99 6.64 5.09
C PHE A 75 -8.43 7.14 6.47
N SER A 76 -9.29 6.39 7.16
CA SER A 76 -9.65 6.64 8.56
C SER A 76 -8.64 6.04 9.55
N ASP A 77 -7.54 5.45 9.06
CA ASP A 77 -6.43 4.92 9.85
C ASP A 77 -6.86 3.91 10.93
N GLN A 78 -7.67 2.92 10.54
CA GLN A 78 -8.20 1.90 11.46
C GLN A 78 -7.10 1.08 12.17
N HIS A 79 -5.92 0.94 11.54
CA HIS A 79 -4.78 0.21 12.10
C HIS A 79 -3.90 1.07 13.03
N GLY A 80 -4.02 2.39 12.95
CA GLY A 80 -3.25 3.36 13.75
C GLY A 80 -4.09 4.09 14.81
N ASP A 81 -5.24 3.53 15.19
CA ASP A 81 -6.21 4.13 16.12
C ASP A 81 -6.61 5.56 15.73
N GLY A 82 -6.66 5.86 14.42
CA GLY A 82 -7.08 7.15 13.91
C GLY A 82 -6.05 8.27 14.04
N THR A 83 -4.82 7.98 14.47
CA THR A 83 -3.74 8.98 14.63
C THR A 83 -3.52 9.78 13.34
N ASP A 84 -3.63 9.10 12.20
CA ASP A 84 -3.38 9.65 10.89
C ASP A 84 -4.64 9.74 10.03
N ALA A 85 -5.82 9.65 10.66
CA ALA A 85 -7.09 9.71 9.96
C ALA A 85 -7.25 11.01 9.18
N ILE A 86 -7.70 10.88 7.93
CA ILE A 86 -7.90 12.00 7.02
C ILE A 86 -9.39 12.31 6.93
N PHE A 87 -9.74 13.58 7.15
CA PHE A 87 -11.11 14.07 7.11
C PHE A 87 -11.26 15.19 6.08
N GLY A 88 -12.45 15.30 5.48
CA GLY A 88 -12.81 16.40 4.58
C GLY A 88 -12.15 16.39 3.19
N LEU A 89 -11.37 15.34 2.87
CA LEU A 89 -10.70 15.18 1.57
C LEU A 89 -11.32 14.06 0.72
N ASP A 90 -12.53 13.62 1.04
CA ASP A 90 -13.21 12.48 0.40
C ASP A 90 -13.19 12.61 -1.14
N ALA A 91 -13.54 13.77 -1.71
CA ALA A 91 -13.51 13.99 -3.16
C ALA A 91 -12.09 13.89 -3.79
N ALA A 92 -11.05 14.31 -3.06
CA ALA A 92 -9.67 14.18 -3.54
C ALA A 92 -9.15 12.75 -3.44
N LEU A 93 -9.51 12.05 -2.36
CA LEU A 93 -9.21 10.64 -2.15
C LEU A 93 -9.94 9.76 -3.17
N MET A 94 -11.18 10.08 -3.53
CA MET A 94 -11.91 9.43 -4.63
C MET A 94 -11.11 9.50 -5.94
N ARG A 95 -10.68 10.70 -6.35
CA ARG A 95 -9.87 10.85 -7.56
C ARG A 95 -8.56 10.05 -7.50
N LEU A 96 -7.91 10.01 -6.34
CA LEU A 96 -6.71 9.20 -6.15
C LEU A 96 -7.02 7.71 -6.34
N VAL A 97 -8.08 7.21 -5.71
CA VAL A 97 -8.48 5.79 -5.82
C VAL A 97 -8.94 5.45 -7.24
N ASP A 98 -9.58 6.37 -7.95
CA ASP A 98 -9.93 6.19 -9.36
C ASP A 98 -8.69 6.07 -10.25
N VAL A 99 -7.64 6.85 -9.98
CA VAL A 99 -6.34 6.69 -10.66
C VAL A 99 -5.73 5.33 -10.35
N LEU A 100 -5.79 4.87 -9.09
CA LEU A 100 -5.33 3.53 -8.71
C LEU A 100 -6.11 2.42 -9.43
N LYS A 101 -7.44 2.57 -9.50
CA LYS A 101 -8.34 1.66 -10.23
C LYS A 101 -8.02 1.63 -11.73
N SER A 102 -7.77 2.79 -12.33
CA SER A 102 -7.39 2.88 -13.74
C SER A 102 -6.05 2.16 -14.01
N GLY A 103 -5.06 2.35 -13.14
CA GLY A 103 -3.77 1.67 -13.22
C GLY A 103 -3.87 0.16 -12.96
N SER A 104 -4.78 -0.29 -12.09
CA SER A 104 -4.98 -1.71 -11.80
C SER A 104 -5.54 -2.48 -13.00
N HIS A 105 -6.27 -1.81 -13.89
CA HIS A 105 -6.80 -2.36 -15.14
C HIS A 105 -5.86 -2.14 -16.35
N GLY A 106 -4.73 -1.45 -16.18
CA GLY A 106 -3.77 -1.21 -17.26
C GLY A 106 -4.23 -0.18 -18.29
N TYR A 107 -5.04 0.81 -17.89
CA TYR A 107 -5.56 1.85 -18.79
C TYR A 107 -4.58 3.03 -19.01
N GLY A 108 -3.29 2.83 -18.76
CA GLY A 108 -2.20 3.78 -19.02
C GLY A 108 -1.84 4.67 -17.83
N ALA A 109 -2.64 4.69 -16.76
CA ALA A 109 -2.28 5.37 -15.53
C ALA A 109 -1.01 4.78 -14.89
N GLU A 110 -0.77 3.48 -15.11
CA GLU A 110 0.41 2.76 -14.60
C GLU A 110 1.74 3.25 -15.16
N ARG A 111 1.71 4.04 -16.24
CA ARG A 111 2.88 4.61 -16.91
C ARG A 111 3.10 6.09 -16.58
N ARG A 112 2.33 6.65 -15.63
CA ARG A 112 2.36 8.07 -15.26
C ARG A 112 2.79 8.27 -13.82
N VAL A 113 3.37 9.44 -13.55
CA VAL A 113 3.68 9.88 -12.18
C VAL A 113 2.42 10.49 -11.56
N ILE A 114 2.06 10.04 -10.35
CA ILE A 114 1.01 10.69 -9.54
C ILE A 114 1.65 11.84 -8.77
N LEU A 115 1.19 13.07 -9.04
CA LEU A 115 1.60 14.26 -8.30
C LEU A 115 0.50 14.70 -7.33
N LEU A 116 0.77 14.60 -6.03
CA LEU A 116 -0.10 15.17 -4.99
C LEU A 116 0.31 16.62 -4.76
N HIS A 117 -0.56 17.57 -5.12
CA HIS A 117 -0.35 19.00 -4.92
C HIS A 117 -1.52 19.62 -4.14
N GLY A 118 -1.26 20.73 -3.44
CA GLY A 118 -2.26 21.43 -2.64
C GLY A 118 -1.62 22.29 -1.54
N PRO A 119 -2.40 23.11 -0.81
CA PRO A 119 -1.91 23.98 0.25
C PRO A 119 -1.14 23.24 1.34
N VAL A 120 -0.37 23.96 2.15
CA VAL A 120 0.26 23.37 3.35
C VAL A 120 -0.84 22.83 4.28
N GLY A 121 -0.60 21.68 4.93
CA GLY A 121 -1.59 21.03 5.80
C GLY A 121 -2.65 20.17 5.11
N SER A 122 -2.66 20.04 3.78
CA SER A 122 -3.62 19.20 3.02
C SER A 122 -3.35 17.68 3.04
N ALA A 123 -2.80 17.14 4.13
CA ALA A 123 -2.58 15.70 4.35
C ALA A 123 -1.78 14.92 3.27
N LYS A 124 -1.10 15.59 2.32
CA LYS A 124 -0.36 14.92 1.22
C LYS A 124 0.62 13.84 1.72
N SER A 125 1.47 14.19 2.69
CA SER A 125 2.44 13.25 3.28
C SER A 125 1.74 12.18 4.12
N THR A 126 0.63 12.52 4.78
CA THR A 126 -0.22 11.58 5.53
C THR A 126 -0.78 10.51 4.62
N ILE A 127 -1.32 10.87 3.45
CA ILE A 127 -1.80 9.91 2.42
C ILE A 127 -0.69 8.93 2.04
N VAL A 128 0.49 9.45 1.71
CA VAL A 128 1.63 8.60 1.30
C VAL A 128 2.07 7.68 2.42
N ARG A 129 2.08 8.17 3.67
CA ARG A 129 2.47 7.36 4.83
C ARG A 129 1.44 6.28 5.15
N LEU A 130 0.14 6.58 5.06
CA LEU A 130 -0.94 5.58 5.17
C LEU A 130 -0.80 4.50 4.11
N LEU A 131 -0.59 4.87 2.84
CA LEU A 131 -0.38 3.91 1.75
C LEU A 131 0.83 3.01 2.00
N LYS A 132 1.95 3.56 2.49
CA LYS A 132 3.15 2.78 2.83
C LYS A 132 2.89 1.78 3.95
N ARG A 133 2.32 2.23 5.06
CA ARG A 133 2.01 1.37 6.23
C ARG A 133 0.96 0.33 5.88
N GLY A 134 -0.09 0.73 5.16
CA GLY A 134 -1.13 -0.15 4.67
C GLY A 134 -0.57 -1.23 3.76
N LEU A 135 0.36 -0.88 2.86
CA LEU A 135 0.95 -1.84 1.93
C LEU A 135 1.82 -2.85 2.68
N GLU A 136 2.61 -2.40 3.66
CA GLU A 136 3.40 -3.29 4.52
C GLU A 136 2.50 -4.27 5.28
N ALA A 137 1.36 -3.82 5.81
CA ALA A 137 0.42 -4.69 6.52
C ALA A 137 -0.31 -5.66 5.57
N TYR A 138 -0.74 -5.18 4.41
CA TYR A 138 -1.52 -5.94 3.43
C TYR A 138 -0.70 -6.97 2.64
N SER A 139 0.60 -6.74 2.48
CA SER A 139 1.48 -7.64 1.73
C SER A 139 2.15 -8.72 2.57
N ARG A 140 1.81 -8.83 3.85
CA ARG A 140 2.26 -9.94 4.72
C ARG A 140 1.60 -11.25 4.34
#